data_AF-E3BQ20-F1
#
_entry.id   AF-E3BQ20-F1
#
_cell.length_a   1.000
_cell.length_b   1.000
_cell.length_c   1.000
_cell.angle_alpha   90.00
_cell.angle_beta   90.00
_cell.angle_gamma   90.00
#
_symmetry.space_group_name_H-M   'P 1'
#
loop_
_entity.id
_entity.type
_entity.pdbx_description
1 polymer ?
#
loop_
_entity_poly.entity_id
_entity_poly.type
_entity_poly.pdbx_seq_one_letter_code
_entity_poly.pdbx_strand_id
1 'polypeptide(L)'
;MSVNTKLASSASGALFFTLVVIYASGYYQLVQSHMMLTLILTLFFPLVFFPLVKPVENDDEIKRILYLESGFNLVCFVMICHWVDVSYLDNALMVFFGIQTMGFIWVQLKTHAYLSVVVSLCLGGAIAQWIHSSGNTLYLGSAELLLFGTPVPWQLKVIYGAWLIQLLFVEYKHVLPKMVPAAIHIASYTIAIFADDFFHARIITASHFLFLNLCFDFKSPNWGVNNLSCLQTFTKIVCSQKVQWSISGVMIMISVLSFWSLVG
;
A
#
# COMPACT_ATOMS: atom_id res chain seq x y z
N MET A 1 33.96 1.27 2.86
CA MET A 1 33.13 0.68 1.78
C MET A 1 33.59 1.31 0.46
N SER A 2 34.19 0.53 -0.44
CA SER A 2 34.80 1.05 -1.68
C SER A 2 33.74 1.60 -2.66
N VAL A 3 34.11 2.50 -3.56
CA VAL A 3 33.19 3.10 -4.55
C VAL A 3 32.45 2.04 -5.37
N ASN A 4 33.13 0.94 -5.75
CA ASN A 4 32.53 -0.18 -6.49
C ASN A 4 31.40 -0.88 -5.73
N THR A 5 31.51 -1.01 -4.40
CA THR A 5 30.46 -1.64 -3.58
C THR A 5 29.20 -0.77 -3.44
N LYS A 6 29.31 0.56 -3.50
CA LYS A 6 28.16 1.48 -3.47
C LYS A 6 27.42 1.54 -4.80
N LEU A 7 28.14 1.45 -5.91
CA LEU A 7 27.54 1.43 -7.25
C LEU A 7 26.74 0.13 -7.45
N ALA A 8 27.32 -1.01 -7.03
CA ALA A 8 26.65 -2.31 -7.09
C ALA A 8 25.39 -2.39 -6.20
N SER A 9 25.40 -1.79 -5.00
CA SER A 9 24.22 -1.76 -4.12
C SER A 9 23.09 -0.87 -4.66
N SER A 10 23.43 0.22 -5.34
CA SER A 10 22.45 1.13 -5.95
C SER A 10 21.86 0.55 -7.24
N ALA A 11 22.70 -0.06 -8.08
CA ALA A 11 22.26 -0.75 -9.29
C ALA A 11 21.39 -1.98 -8.98
N SER A 12 21.75 -2.77 -7.97
CA SER A 12 20.90 -3.88 -7.51
C SER A 12 19.56 -3.39 -6.93
N GLY A 13 19.54 -2.25 -6.24
CA GLY A 13 18.31 -1.61 -5.79
C GLY A 13 17.37 -1.21 -6.94
N ALA A 14 17.92 -0.55 -7.96
CA ALA A 14 17.17 -0.15 -9.15
C ALA A 14 16.65 -1.37 -9.93
N LEU A 15 17.50 -2.38 -10.13
CA LEU A 15 17.13 -3.61 -10.83
C LEU A 15 16.05 -4.38 -10.06
N PHE A 16 16.18 -4.47 -8.73
CA PHE A 16 15.15 -5.06 -7.88
C PHE A 16 13.82 -4.30 -7.99
N PHE A 17 13.85 -2.97 -7.91
CA PHE A 17 12.65 -2.16 -8.09
C PHE A 17 11.97 -2.42 -9.44
N THR A 18 12.73 -2.43 -10.55
CA THR A 18 12.20 -2.74 -11.88
C THR A 18 11.56 -4.12 -11.93
N LEU A 19 12.22 -5.15 -11.38
CA LEU A 19 11.65 -6.50 -11.32
C LEU A 19 10.36 -6.55 -10.51
N VAL A 20 10.28 -5.82 -9.39
CA VAL A 20 9.09 -5.76 -8.57
C VAL A 20 7.95 -5.02 -9.28
N VAL A 21 8.24 -3.96 -10.03
CA VAL A 21 7.24 -3.28 -10.87
C VAL A 21 6.71 -4.22 -11.94
N ILE A 22 7.58 -4.94 -12.65
CA ILE A 22 7.18 -5.94 -13.66
C ILE A 22 6.31 -7.02 -13.02
N TYR A 23 6.74 -7.55 -11.86
CA TYR A 23 6.00 -8.58 -11.14
C TYR A 23 4.63 -8.08 -10.67
N ALA A 24 4.56 -6.89 -10.06
CA ALA A 24 3.32 -6.29 -9.59
C ALA A 24 2.35 -6.03 -10.74
N SER A 25 2.86 -5.53 -11.88
CA SER A 25 2.07 -5.31 -13.09
C SER A 25 1.51 -6.63 -13.63
N GLY A 26 2.33 -7.67 -13.75
CA GLY A 26 1.90 -8.97 -14.23
C GLY A 26 0.89 -9.64 -13.29
N TYR A 27 1.11 -9.55 -11.98
CA TYR A 27 0.17 -10.03 -10.96
C TYR A 27 -1.18 -9.30 -11.06
N TYR A 28 -1.16 -7.97 -11.14
CA TYR A 28 -2.39 -7.18 -11.27
C TYR A 28 -3.16 -7.52 -12.55
N GLN A 29 -2.48 -7.61 -13.70
CA GLN A 29 -3.10 -8.01 -14.97
C GLN A 29 -3.70 -9.42 -14.91
N LEU A 30 -3.01 -10.38 -14.28
CA LEU A 30 -3.53 -11.73 -14.06
C LEU A 30 -4.81 -11.71 -13.21
N VAL A 31 -4.81 -10.95 -12.12
CA VAL A 31 -5.97 -10.80 -11.22
C VAL A 31 -7.16 -10.17 -11.95
N GLN A 32 -6.93 -9.18 -12.82
CA GLN A 32 -7.97 -8.49 -13.60
C GLN A 32 -8.42 -9.25 -14.86
N SER A 33 -7.74 -10.34 -15.23
CA SER A 33 -8.05 -11.04 -16.48
C SER A 33 -9.29 -11.94 -16.39
N HIS A 34 -9.56 -12.49 -15.20
CA HIS A 34 -10.65 -13.44 -15.01
C HIS A 34 -11.05 -13.54 -13.54
N MET A 35 -12.36 -13.56 -13.27
CA MET A 35 -12.93 -13.65 -11.91
C MET A 35 -12.37 -14.82 -11.08
N MET A 36 -12.21 -16.00 -11.69
CA MET A 36 -11.63 -17.16 -10.99
C MET A 36 -10.16 -16.94 -10.63
N LEU A 37 -9.38 -16.23 -11.45
CA LEU A 37 -8.00 -15.90 -11.13
C LEU A 37 -7.94 -14.87 -10.00
N THR A 38 -8.87 -13.89 -9.98
CA THR A 38 -9.04 -12.99 -8.83
C THR A 38 -9.23 -13.77 -7.54
N LEU A 39 -10.18 -14.71 -7.52
CA LEU A 39 -10.47 -15.55 -6.36
C LEU A 39 -9.25 -16.38 -5.94
N ILE A 40 -8.64 -17.06 -6.90
CA ILE A 40 -7.53 -17.97 -6.64
C ILE A 40 -6.33 -17.20 -6.09
N LEU A 41 -5.98 -16.07 -6.70
CA LEU A 41 -4.76 -15.33 -6.37
C LEU A 41 -4.90 -14.42 -5.15
N THR A 42 -6.09 -13.89 -4.87
CA THR A 42 -6.30 -12.94 -3.76
C THR A 42 -6.80 -13.61 -2.48
N LEU A 43 -7.52 -14.73 -2.56
CA LEU A 43 -8.09 -15.42 -1.38
C LEU A 43 -7.51 -16.82 -1.17
N PHE A 44 -7.56 -17.69 -2.19
CA PHE A 44 -7.08 -19.07 -2.02
C PHE A 44 -5.57 -19.15 -1.84
N PHE A 45 -4.80 -18.37 -2.60
CA PHE A 45 -3.35 -18.40 -2.55
C PHE A 45 -2.82 -18.05 -1.14
N PRO A 46 -3.24 -16.93 -0.50
CA PRO A 46 -2.87 -16.67 0.88
C PRO A 46 -3.29 -17.76 1.87
N LEU A 47 -4.45 -18.39 1.66
CA LEU A 47 -4.97 -19.43 2.54
C LEU A 47 -4.17 -20.74 2.42
N VAL A 48 -3.88 -21.18 1.21
CA VAL A 48 -3.11 -22.42 0.93
C VAL A 48 -1.67 -22.28 1.41
N PHE A 49 -1.06 -21.12 1.19
CA PHE A 49 0.33 -20.87 1.57
C PHE A 49 0.47 -20.27 2.98
N PHE A 50 -0.63 -20.11 3.73
CA PHE A 50 -0.61 -19.63 5.11
C PHE A 50 0.36 -20.40 6.03
N PRO A 51 0.54 -21.74 5.89
CA PRO A 51 1.53 -22.48 6.69
C PRO A 51 2.98 -22.01 6.53
N LEU A 52 3.30 -21.25 5.46
CA LEU A 52 4.63 -20.67 5.26
C LEU A 52 4.84 -19.36 6.04
N VAL A 53 3.79 -18.79 6.65
CA VAL A 53 3.87 -17.55 7.42
C VAL A 53 4.77 -17.74 8.63
N LYS A 54 5.76 -16.87 8.76
CA LYS A 54 6.70 -16.85 9.89
C LYS A 54 6.36 -15.70 10.84
N PRO A 55 6.67 -15.83 12.14
CA PRO A 55 6.65 -14.68 13.03
C PRO A 55 7.76 -13.71 12.59
N VAL A 56 7.36 -12.52 12.14
CA VAL A 56 8.25 -11.44 11.69
C VAL A 56 8.04 -10.20 12.57
N GLU A 57 8.93 -9.23 12.47
CA GLU A 57 8.75 -7.95 13.19
C GLU A 57 7.49 -7.22 12.69
N ASN A 58 6.63 -6.83 13.64
CA ASN A 58 5.29 -6.27 13.42
C ASN A 58 4.31 -7.24 12.75
N ASP A 59 4.42 -8.55 12.98
CA ASP A 59 3.55 -9.55 12.39
C ASP A 59 2.07 -9.37 12.75
N ASP A 60 1.73 -9.01 13.99
CA ASP A 60 0.35 -8.74 14.40
C ASP A 60 -0.29 -7.62 13.58
N GLU A 61 0.46 -6.55 13.31
CA GLU A 61 0.00 -5.45 12.48
C GLU A 61 -0.16 -5.87 11.02
N ILE A 62 0.82 -6.59 10.47
CA ILE A 62 0.79 -7.08 9.09
C ILE A 62 -0.39 -8.05 8.91
N LYS A 63 -0.62 -8.95 9.87
CA LYS A 63 -1.77 -9.89 9.86
C LYS A 63 -3.08 -9.13 9.95
N ARG A 64 -3.20 -8.12 10.81
CA ARG A 64 -4.41 -7.26 10.89
C ARG A 64 -4.72 -6.63 9.53
N ILE A 65 -3.72 -6.00 8.89
CA ILE A 65 -3.89 -5.38 7.58
C ILE A 65 -4.24 -6.44 6.52
N LEU A 66 -3.54 -7.58 6.52
CA LEU A 66 -3.80 -8.66 5.58
C LEU A 66 -5.22 -9.21 5.70
N TYR A 67 -5.74 -9.40 6.92
CA TYR A 67 -7.13 -9.83 7.12
C TYR A 67 -8.14 -8.79 6.62
N LEU A 68 -7.89 -7.50 6.88
CA LEU A 68 -8.75 -6.43 6.38
C LEU A 68 -8.76 -6.39 4.84
N GLU A 69 -7.59 -6.41 4.22
CA GLU A 69 -7.44 -6.39 2.76
C GLU A 69 -7.97 -7.67 2.10
N SER A 70 -7.87 -8.83 2.76
CA SER A 70 -8.49 -10.08 2.30
C SER A 70 -10.02 -10.01 2.41
N GLY A 71 -10.55 -9.41 3.47
CA GLY A 71 -11.98 -9.12 3.60
C GLY A 71 -12.48 -8.18 2.49
N PHE A 72 -11.71 -7.15 2.16
CA PHE A 72 -12.00 -6.27 1.03
C PHE A 72 -12.02 -7.03 -0.30
N ASN A 73 -11.02 -7.87 -0.57
CA ASN A 73 -10.97 -8.67 -1.80
C ASN A 73 -12.15 -9.65 -1.87
N LEU A 74 -12.58 -10.22 -0.74
CA LEU A 74 -13.78 -11.07 -0.66
C LEU A 74 -15.04 -10.27 -0.99
N VAL A 75 -15.19 -9.08 -0.42
CA VAL A 75 -16.31 -8.18 -0.71
C VAL A 75 -16.37 -7.80 -2.20
N CYS A 76 -15.23 -7.49 -2.81
CA CYS A 76 -15.12 -7.24 -4.24
C CYS A 76 -15.48 -8.48 -5.08
N PHE A 77 -15.05 -9.68 -4.67
CA PHE A 77 -15.39 -10.92 -5.35
C PHE A 77 -16.90 -11.22 -5.31
N VAL A 78 -17.53 -11.05 -4.15
CA VAL A 78 -18.98 -11.22 -3.97
C VAL A 78 -19.77 -10.29 -4.91
N MET A 79 -19.26 -9.08 -5.15
CA MET A 79 -19.84 -8.15 -6.13
C MET A 79 -19.72 -8.68 -7.56
N ILE A 80 -18.55 -9.15 -7.98
CA ILE A 80 -18.34 -9.67 -9.34
C ILE A 80 -19.24 -10.89 -9.60
N CYS A 81 -19.54 -11.68 -8.57
CA CYS A 81 -20.49 -12.78 -8.66
C CYS A 81 -21.97 -12.35 -8.64
N HIS A 82 -22.28 -11.06 -8.47
CA HIS A 82 -23.64 -10.51 -8.32
C HIS A 82 -24.45 -11.17 -7.19
N TRP A 83 -23.80 -11.59 -6.10
CA TRP A 83 -24.46 -12.30 -5.00
C TRP A 83 -25.12 -11.37 -3.97
N VAL A 84 -24.77 -10.09 -3.96
CA VAL A 84 -25.25 -9.09 -3.00
C VAL A 84 -25.57 -7.78 -3.73
N ASP A 85 -26.60 -7.07 -3.28
CA ASP A 85 -26.95 -5.77 -3.83
C ASP A 85 -25.84 -4.72 -3.60
N VAL A 86 -25.69 -3.82 -4.57
CA VAL A 86 -24.63 -2.79 -4.59
C VAL A 86 -24.68 -1.89 -3.35
N SER A 87 -25.85 -1.63 -2.77
CA SER A 87 -25.98 -0.80 -1.56
C SER A 87 -25.32 -1.40 -0.32
N TYR A 88 -25.37 -2.74 -0.16
CA TYR A 88 -24.69 -3.40 0.96
C TYR A 88 -23.17 -3.42 0.77
N LEU A 89 -22.74 -3.54 -0.47
CA LEU A 89 -21.33 -3.44 -0.85
C LEU A 89 -20.75 -2.07 -0.52
N ASP A 90 -21.37 -0.99 -0.99
CA ASP A 90 -20.84 0.37 -0.77
C ASP A 90 -20.75 0.68 0.73
N ASN A 91 -21.71 0.21 1.52
CA ASN A 91 -21.64 0.27 2.98
C ASN A 91 -20.45 -0.52 3.55
N ALA A 92 -20.20 -1.74 3.06
CA ALA A 92 -19.05 -2.54 3.49
C ALA A 92 -17.72 -1.87 3.11
N LEU A 93 -17.62 -1.26 1.93
CA LEU A 93 -16.45 -0.51 1.48
C LEU A 93 -16.21 0.74 2.34
N MET A 94 -17.27 1.49 2.67
CA MET A 94 -17.17 2.64 3.59
C MET A 94 -16.67 2.21 4.97
N VAL A 95 -17.22 1.11 5.51
CA VAL A 95 -16.75 0.55 6.79
C VAL A 95 -15.30 0.11 6.69
N PHE A 96 -14.89 -0.53 5.59
CA PHE A 96 -13.50 -0.91 5.35
C PHE A 96 -12.56 0.29 5.38
N PHE A 97 -12.86 1.36 4.61
CA PHE A 97 -12.02 2.57 4.59
C PHE A 97 -11.98 3.26 5.95
N GLY A 98 -13.10 3.28 6.68
CA GLY A 98 -13.18 3.81 8.04
C GLY A 98 -12.28 3.04 9.01
N ILE A 99 -12.40 1.70 9.06
CA ILE A 99 -11.58 0.84 9.92
C ILE A 99 -10.10 0.97 9.55
N GLN A 100 -9.76 0.97 8.27
CA GLN A 100 -8.39 1.07 7.78
C GLN A 100 -7.76 2.41 8.21
N THR A 101 -8.49 3.52 8.02
CA THR A 101 -8.05 4.86 8.43
C THR A 101 -7.82 4.94 9.94
N MET A 102 -8.79 4.47 10.73
CA MET A 102 -8.67 4.46 12.20
C MET A 102 -7.54 3.54 12.69
N GLY A 103 -7.33 2.41 12.02
CA GLY A 103 -6.23 1.50 12.31
C GLY A 103 -4.85 2.15 12.14
N PHE A 104 -4.66 2.93 11.07
CA PHE A 104 -3.41 3.69 10.88
C PHE A 104 -3.24 4.79 11.91
N ILE A 105 -4.28 5.60 12.18
CA ILE A 105 -4.23 6.66 13.20
C ILE A 105 -3.90 6.06 14.57
N TRP A 106 -4.52 4.95 14.94
CA TRP A 106 -4.27 4.25 16.20
C TRP A 106 -2.80 3.82 16.34
N VAL A 107 -2.23 3.21 15.29
CA VAL A 107 -0.83 2.79 15.31
C VAL A 107 0.12 3.99 15.40
N GLN A 108 -0.17 5.07 14.68
CA GLN A 108 0.63 6.29 14.70
C GLN A 108 0.59 6.97 16.08
N LEU A 109 -0.58 6.98 16.74
CA LEU A 109 -0.69 7.49 18.11
C LEU A 109 0.08 6.60 19.10
N LYS A 110 -0.03 5.26 18.99
CA LYS A 110 0.70 4.30 19.83
C LYS A 110 2.22 4.43 19.68
N THR A 111 2.69 4.75 18.47
CA THR A 111 4.11 4.90 18.15
C THR A 111 4.63 6.34 18.30
N HIS A 112 3.79 7.25 18.82
CA HIS A 112 4.11 8.68 18.99
C HIS A 112 4.49 9.41 17.68
N ALA A 113 4.04 8.90 16.53
CA ALA A 113 4.25 9.50 15.21
C ALA A 113 3.20 10.61 14.93
N TYR A 114 3.12 11.62 15.79
CA TYR A 114 2.04 12.63 15.76
C TYR A 114 1.95 13.42 14.44
N LEU A 115 3.08 13.69 13.79
CA LEU A 115 3.08 14.38 12.48
C LEU A 115 2.43 13.52 11.39
N SER A 116 2.61 12.19 11.46
CA SER A 116 1.97 11.28 10.52
C SER A 116 0.46 11.20 10.70
N VAL A 117 -0.04 11.41 11.92
CA VAL A 117 -1.49 11.46 12.20
C VAL A 117 -2.17 12.54 11.36
N VAL A 118 -1.53 13.70 11.20
CA VAL A 118 -2.08 14.80 10.37
C VAL A 118 -2.25 14.35 8.92
N VAL A 119 -1.25 13.65 8.37
CA VAL A 119 -1.32 13.11 7.00
C VAL A 119 -2.43 12.06 6.88
N SER A 120 -2.56 11.17 7.86
CA SER A 120 -3.64 10.16 7.89
C SER A 120 -5.03 10.77 8.02
N LEU A 121 -5.18 11.87 8.77
CA LEU A 121 -6.44 12.61 8.87
C LEU A 121 -6.80 13.28 7.54
N CYS A 122 -5.84 13.90 6.86
CA CYS A 122 -6.04 14.45 5.51
C CYS A 122 -6.45 13.34 4.53
N LEU A 123 -5.79 12.18 4.58
CA LEU A 123 -6.13 11.03 3.74
C LEU A 123 -7.54 10.52 4.01
N GLY A 124 -7.89 10.29 5.29
CA GLY A 124 -9.23 9.85 5.69
C GLY A 124 -10.32 10.84 5.28
N GLY A 125 -10.08 12.14 5.48
CA GLY A 125 -10.99 13.20 5.04
C GLY A 125 -11.15 13.23 3.52
N ALA A 126 -10.06 13.09 2.76
CA ALA A 126 -10.09 13.06 1.30
C ALA A 126 -10.85 11.83 0.77
N ILE A 127 -10.69 10.66 1.40
CA ILE A 127 -11.46 9.46 1.09
C ILE A 127 -12.95 9.70 1.38
N ALA A 128 -13.29 10.25 2.55
CA ALA A 128 -14.67 10.54 2.92
C ALA A 128 -15.32 11.54 1.94
N GLN A 129 -14.60 12.59 1.55
CA GLN A 129 -15.08 13.55 0.55
C GLN A 129 -15.29 12.89 -0.81
N TRP A 130 -14.34 12.07 -1.27
CA TRP A 130 -14.48 11.33 -2.52
C TRP A 130 -15.72 10.45 -2.51
N ILE A 131 -15.91 9.63 -1.47
CA ILE A 131 -17.10 8.78 -1.30
C ILE A 131 -18.38 9.62 -1.30
N HIS A 132 -18.41 10.72 -0.55
CA HIS A 132 -19.58 11.60 -0.49
C HIS A 132 -19.96 12.22 -1.84
N SER A 133 -18.96 12.53 -2.67
CA SER A 133 -19.15 13.11 -4.01
C SER A 133 -19.39 12.07 -5.12
N SER A 134 -19.37 10.78 -4.78
CA SER A 134 -19.38 9.67 -5.74
C SER A 134 -20.74 8.99 -5.86
N GLY A 135 -20.88 8.11 -6.86
CA GLY A 135 -22.06 7.28 -7.06
C GLY A 135 -21.89 5.88 -6.47
N ASN A 136 -22.60 4.92 -7.05
CA ASN A 136 -22.50 3.52 -6.66
C ASN A 136 -21.34 2.82 -7.37
N THR A 137 -20.77 1.79 -6.74
CA THR A 137 -19.72 0.97 -7.36
C THR A 137 -20.21 0.30 -8.66
N LEU A 138 -19.37 0.31 -9.70
CA LEU A 138 -19.67 -0.23 -11.02
C LEU A 138 -18.82 -1.46 -11.34
N TYR A 139 -19.43 -2.48 -11.95
CA TYR A 139 -18.73 -3.62 -12.53
C TYR A 139 -18.51 -3.35 -14.02
N LEU A 140 -17.24 -3.32 -14.45
CA LEU A 140 -16.85 -2.96 -15.82
C LEU A 140 -16.66 -4.19 -16.73
N GLY A 141 -16.67 -5.41 -16.16
CA GLY A 141 -16.45 -6.67 -16.88
C GLY A 141 -15.14 -7.35 -16.50
N SER A 142 -14.99 -8.65 -16.76
CA SER A 142 -13.74 -9.43 -16.58
C SER A 142 -13.08 -9.41 -15.19
N ALA A 143 -13.80 -9.03 -14.13
CA ALA A 143 -13.34 -8.74 -12.75
C ALA A 143 -12.87 -7.30 -12.48
N GLU A 144 -13.02 -6.41 -13.43
CA GLU A 144 -12.74 -4.98 -13.29
C GLU A 144 -13.89 -4.28 -12.54
N LEU A 145 -13.51 -3.51 -11.53
CA LEU A 145 -14.40 -2.76 -10.65
C LEU A 145 -14.00 -1.30 -10.63
N LEU A 146 -14.98 -0.42 -10.60
CA LEU A 146 -14.81 1.00 -10.32
C LEU A 146 -15.59 1.36 -9.05
N LEU A 147 -14.88 1.41 -7.93
CA LEU A 147 -15.38 1.70 -6.60
C LEU A 147 -16.05 3.08 -6.57
N PHE A 148 -17.28 3.11 -6.06
CA PHE A 148 -18.15 4.29 -6.04
C PHE A 148 -18.39 4.93 -7.43
N GLY A 149 -18.11 4.21 -8.51
CA GLY A 149 -18.44 4.59 -9.87
C GLY A 149 -17.70 5.80 -10.42
N THR A 150 -16.73 6.36 -9.69
CA THR A 150 -15.92 7.50 -10.14
C THR A 150 -14.42 7.19 -9.96
N PRO A 151 -13.57 7.60 -10.93
CA PRO A 151 -12.14 7.48 -10.76
C PRO A 151 -11.65 8.28 -9.55
N VAL A 152 -10.70 7.71 -8.80
CA VAL A 152 -10.08 8.38 -7.66
C VAL A 152 -9.41 9.70 -8.11
N PRO A 153 -9.77 10.85 -7.52
CA PRO A 153 -9.18 12.15 -7.86
C PRO A 153 -7.66 12.16 -7.70
N TRP A 154 -6.96 12.90 -8.57
CA TRP A 154 -5.50 12.95 -8.53
C TRP A 154 -4.99 13.51 -7.20
N GLN A 155 -5.71 14.44 -6.56
CA GLN A 155 -5.39 14.98 -5.25
C GLN A 155 -5.35 13.87 -4.19
N LEU A 156 -6.32 12.95 -4.21
CA LEU A 156 -6.37 11.81 -3.30
C LEU A 156 -5.20 10.84 -3.56
N LYS A 157 -4.85 10.60 -4.83
CA LYS A 157 -3.64 9.82 -5.18
C LYS A 157 -2.36 10.47 -4.62
N VAL A 158 -2.24 11.80 -4.67
CA VAL A 158 -1.10 12.56 -4.14
C VAL A 158 -1.05 12.49 -2.60
N ILE A 159 -2.18 12.68 -1.92
CA ILE A 159 -2.25 12.55 -0.45
C ILE A 159 -1.86 11.14 -0.01
N TYR A 160 -2.34 10.12 -0.73
CA TYR A 160 -1.94 8.72 -0.47
C TYR A 160 -0.43 8.52 -0.66
N GLY A 161 0.16 9.11 -1.71
CA GLY A 161 1.60 9.07 -1.95
C GLY A 161 2.39 9.72 -0.81
N ALA A 162 1.93 10.86 -0.32
CA ALA A 162 2.54 11.54 0.84
C ALA A 162 2.45 10.69 2.11
N TRP A 163 1.28 10.09 2.36
CA TRP A 163 1.08 9.11 3.43
C TRP A 163 2.03 7.91 3.30
N LEU A 164 2.21 7.38 2.10
CA LEU A 164 3.10 6.23 1.87
C LEU A 164 4.57 6.59 2.14
N ILE A 165 5.03 7.76 1.70
CA ILE A 165 6.39 8.25 1.99
C ILE A 165 6.59 8.41 3.49
N GLN A 166 5.61 8.97 4.18
CA GLN A 166 5.62 9.14 5.64
C GLN A 166 5.74 7.78 6.35
N LEU A 167 4.91 6.82 5.96
CA LEU A 167 4.93 5.46 6.50
C LEU A 167 6.29 4.79 6.30
N LEU A 168 6.83 4.82 5.08
CA LEU A 168 8.06 4.10 4.73
C LEU A 168 9.33 4.71 5.33
N PHE A 169 9.43 6.05 5.35
CA PHE A 169 10.69 6.73 5.67
C PHE A 169 10.71 7.42 7.03
N VAL A 170 9.55 7.58 7.69
CA VAL A 170 9.47 8.17 9.03
C VAL A 170 9.07 7.12 10.06
N GLU A 171 7.97 6.41 9.83
CA GLU A 171 7.45 5.41 10.78
C GLU A 171 8.26 4.10 10.74
N TYR A 172 8.49 3.56 9.54
CA TYR A 172 9.27 2.34 9.33
C TYR A 172 10.76 2.57 9.09
N LYS A 173 11.31 3.70 9.55
CA LYS A 173 12.76 3.99 9.42
C LYS A 173 13.67 2.95 10.07
N HIS A 174 13.19 2.16 11.03
CA HIS A 174 13.93 1.08 11.67
C HIS A 174 14.23 -0.10 10.72
N VAL A 175 13.47 -0.23 9.62
CA VAL A 175 13.66 -1.26 8.59
C VAL A 175 14.79 -0.87 7.61
N LEU A 176 15.19 0.41 7.60
CA LEU A 176 16.35 0.86 6.83
C LEU A 176 17.64 0.25 7.43
N PRO A 177 18.66 -0.10 6.61
CA PRO A 177 18.89 0.36 5.25
C PRO A 177 18.31 -0.51 4.14
N LYS A 178 17.57 -1.58 4.47
CA LYS A 178 17.00 -2.51 3.49
C LYS A 178 15.84 -1.82 2.76
N MET A 179 16.04 -1.47 1.48
CA MET A 179 15.03 -0.77 0.68
C MET A 179 13.98 -1.70 0.09
N VAL A 180 14.08 -3.02 0.32
CA VAL A 180 13.16 -4.00 -0.26
C VAL A 180 11.69 -3.70 0.06
N PRO A 181 11.28 -3.49 1.33
CA PRO A 181 9.88 -3.18 1.64
C PRO A 181 9.42 -1.86 1.02
N ALA A 182 10.28 -0.84 1.01
CA ALA A 182 9.97 0.45 0.37
C ALA A 182 9.78 0.30 -1.15
N ALA A 183 10.68 -0.42 -1.83
CA ALA A 183 10.59 -0.68 -3.26
C ALA A 183 9.30 -1.42 -3.62
N ILE A 184 8.90 -2.39 -2.80
CA ILE A 184 7.66 -3.15 -2.96
C ILE A 184 6.42 -2.26 -2.88
N HIS A 185 6.31 -1.45 -1.82
CA HIS A 185 5.15 -0.58 -1.66
C HIS A 185 5.10 0.55 -2.68
N ILE A 186 6.25 1.13 -3.06
CA ILE A 186 6.34 2.15 -4.11
C ILE A 186 5.95 1.55 -5.46
N ALA A 187 6.39 0.32 -5.78
CA ALA A 187 6.00 -0.36 -7.01
C ALA A 187 4.49 -0.60 -7.06
N SER A 188 3.89 -1.13 -5.99
CA SER A 188 2.45 -1.31 -5.88
C SER A 188 1.67 0.01 -6.03
N TYR A 189 2.13 1.09 -5.41
CA TYR A 189 1.55 2.42 -5.59
C TYR A 189 1.69 2.95 -7.03
N THR A 190 2.83 2.70 -7.69
CA THR A 190 3.06 3.07 -9.08
C THR A 190 2.05 2.39 -9.99
N ILE A 191 1.83 1.08 -9.84
CA ILE A 191 0.80 0.35 -10.60
C ILE A 191 -0.59 0.93 -10.34
N ALA A 192 -0.92 1.22 -9.08
CA ALA A 192 -2.23 1.77 -8.71
C ALA A 192 -2.51 3.15 -9.31
N ILE A 193 -1.52 4.02 -9.47
CA ILE A 193 -1.72 5.35 -10.09
C ILE A 193 -2.26 5.23 -11.51
N PHE A 194 -1.76 4.24 -12.27
CA PHE A 194 -2.08 4.00 -13.67
C PHE A 194 -3.25 3.04 -13.89
N ALA A 195 -3.77 2.43 -12.83
CA ALA A 195 -4.96 1.61 -12.89
C ALA A 195 -6.23 2.47 -12.95
N ASP A 196 -7.27 1.95 -13.60
CA ASP A 196 -8.59 2.59 -13.67
C ASP A 196 -9.21 2.74 -12.27
N ASP A 197 -9.05 1.71 -11.43
CA ASP A 197 -9.36 1.78 -10.00
C ASP A 197 -8.11 1.73 -9.12
N PHE A 198 -7.78 2.89 -8.56
CA PHE A 198 -6.61 3.08 -7.73
C PHE A 198 -6.63 2.23 -6.46
N PHE A 199 -7.74 2.23 -5.70
CA PHE A 199 -7.76 1.54 -4.40
C PHE A 199 -7.81 0.03 -4.57
N HIS A 200 -8.60 -0.47 -5.52
CA HIS A 200 -8.65 -1.88 -5.84
C HIS A 200 -7.28 -2.41 -6.27
N ALA A 201 -6.61 -1.74 -7.22
CA ALA A 201 -5.27 -2.11 -7.67
C ALA A 201 -4.24 -2.05 -6.54
N ARG A 202 -4.31 -1.00 -5.71
CA ARG A 202 -3.40 -0.83 -4.58
C ARG A 202 -3.60 -1.92 -3.54
N ILE A 203 -4.84 -2.25 -3.17
CA ILE A 203 -5.15 -3.25 -2.13
C ILE A 203 -4.75 -4.65 -2.61
N ILE A 204 -5.11 -5.04 -3.84
CA ILE A 204 -4.71 -6.34 -4.42
C ILE A 204 -3.18 -6.52 -4.37
N THR A 205 -2.45 -5.52 -4.87
CA THR A 205 -0.99 -5.63 -4.95
C THR A 205 -0.34 -5.50 -3.57
N ALA A 206 -0.87 -4.65 -2.68
CA ALA A 206 -0.40 -4.51 -1.29
C ALA A 206 -0.54 -5.82 -0.53
N SER A 207 -1.73 -6.43 -0.54
CA SER A 207 -2.07 -7.60 0.26
C SER A 207 -1.21 -8.79 -0.14
N HIS A 208 -1.00 -8.96 -1.45
CA HIS A 208 -0.11 -9.98 -1.99
C HIS A 208 1.33 -9.80 -1.48
N PHE A 209 1.85 -8.58 -1.53
CA PHE A 209 3.20 -8.31 -1.04
C PHE A 209 3.34 -8.41 0.48
N LEU A 210 2.32 -8.03 1.25
CA LEU A 210 2.29 -8.24 2.70
C LEU A 210 2.31 -9.72 3.04
N PHE A 211 1.54 -10.53 2.31
CA PHE A 211 1.55 -11.99 2.45
C PHE A 211 2.93 -12.57 2.13
N LEU A 212 3.52 -12.20 0.99
CA LEU A 212 4.87 -12.66 0.64
C LEU A 212 5.90 -12.22 1.69
N ASN A 213 5.78 -11.01 2.24
CA ASN A 213 6.67 -10.56 3.32
C ASN A 213 6.53 -11.44 4.59
N LEU A 214 5.34 -11.92 4.92
CA LEU A 214 5.15 -12.86 6.04
C LEU A 214 5.76 -14.25 5.76
N CYS A 215 5.72 -14.73 4.51
CA CYS A 215 6.29 -16.03 4.15
C CYS A 215 7.83 -16.01 4.10
N PHE A 216 8.38 -14.91 3.61
CA PHE A 216 9.79 -14.82 3.24
C PHE A 216 10.63 -13.90 4.13
N ASP A 217 10.02 -13.06 4.98
CA ASP A 217 10.67 -12.05 5.80
C ASP A 217 11.59 -11.12 4.98
N PHE A 218 11.00 -10.34 4.08
CA PHE A 218 11.75 -9.42 3.21
C PHE A 218 12.48 -8.30 3.97
N LYS A 219 12.08 -8.05 5.21
CA LYS A 219 12.73 -7.10 6.12
C LYS A 219 14.06 -7.62 6.63
N SER A 220 14.23 -8.95 6.70
CA SER A 220 15.45 -9.56 7.20
C SER A 220 16.69 -9.08 6.43
N PRO A 221 17.75 -8.65 7.13
CA PRO A 221 19.02 -8.31 6.49
C PRO A 221 19.58 -9.46 5.63
N ASN A 222 19.31 -10.70 6.04
CA ASN A 222 19.80 -11.93 5.43
C ASN A 222 18.91 -12.44 4.28
N TRP A 223 17.77 -11.80 4.01
CA TRP A 223 16.90 -12.23 2.92
C TRP A 223 17.52 -11.87 1.56
N GLY A 224 17.71 -12.89 0.72
CA GLY A 224 18.37 -12.81 -0.60
C GLY A 224 19.89 -12.88 -0.51
N VAL A 225 20.58 -11.99 -1.23
CA VAL A 225 22.05 -11.84 -1.17
C VAL A 225 22.42 -10.77 -0.15
N ASN A 226 23.57 -10.93 0.53
CA ASN A 226 24.10 -9.92 1.45
C ASN A 226 24.11 -8.52 0.82
N ASN A 227 23.46 -7.56 1.49
CA ASN A 227 23.29 -6.16 1.04
C ASN A 227 22.39 -5.94 -0.19
N LEU A 228 21.56 -6.91 -0.58
CA LEU A 228 20.57 -6.69 -1.65
C LEU A 228 19.71 -5.45 -1.33
N SER A 229 19.74 -4.47 -2.23
CA SER A 229 19.00 -3.21 -2.13
C SER A 229 19.24 -2.44 -0.82
N CYS A 230 20.45 -2.50 -0.27
CA CYS A 230 20.81 -1.73 0.93
C CYS A 230 21.41 -0.37 0.56
N LEU A 231 20.77 0.72 0.99
CA LEU A 231 21.25 2.10 0.75
C LEU A 231 21.69 2.77 2.05
N GLN A 232 22.89 2.43 2.53
CA GLN A 232 23.41 2.95 3.81
C GLN A 232 23.57 4.48 3.82
N THR A 233 24.03 5.08 2.71
CA THR A 233 24.23 6.54 2.63
C THR A 233 22.89 7.27 2.71
N PHE A 234 21.90 6.81 1.95
CA PHE A 234 20.52 7.31 2.00
C PHE A 234 19.95 7.19 3.41
N THR A 235 20.11 6.03 4.05
CA THR A 235 19.63 5.78 5.41
C THR A 235 20.21 6.75 6.43
N LYS A 236 21.53 7.02 6.37
CA LYS A 236 22.16 8.00 7.26
C LYS A 236 21.56 9.40 7.11
N ILE A 237 21.24 9.79 5.87
CA ILE A 237 20.63 11.10 5.58
C ILE A 237 19.19 11.12 6.10
N VAL A 238 18.38 10.14 5.68
CA VAL A 238 16.96 10.06 6.01
C VAL A 238 16.73 9.93 7.50
N CYS A 239 17.51 9.11 8.21
CA CYS A 239 17.35 8.94 9.66
C CYS A 239 17.83 10.14 10.49
N SER A 240 18.46 11.15 9.89
CA SER A 240 18.82 12.37 10.62
C SER A 240 17.57 13.13 11.05
N GLN A 241 17.54 13.62 12.30
CA GLN A 241 16.37 14.29 12.86
C GLN A 241 15.90 15.46 12.01
N LYS A 242 16.83 16.29 11.51
CA LYS A 242 16.52 17.44 10.67
C LYS A 242 15.82 17.03 9.37
N VAL A 243 16.25 15.94 8.74
CA VAL A 243 15.64 15.41 7.51
C VAL A 243 14.29 14.77 7.81
N GLN A 244 14.14 14.01 8.89
CA GLN A 244 12.86 13.42 9.32
C GLN A 244 11.76 14.48 9.51
N TRP A 245 12.10 15.57 10.21
CA TRP A 245 11.20 16.72 10.39
C TRP A 245 10.88 17.40 9.06
N SER A 246 11.88 17.55 8.19
CA SER A 246 11.68 18.15 6.86
C SER A 246 10.77 17.30 5.98
N ILE A 247 10.98 15.98 5.93
CA ILE A 247 10.12 15.04 5.20
C ILE A 247 8.68 15.17 5.71
N SER A 248 8.49 15.09 7.03
CA SER A 248 7.15 15.18 7.64
C SER A 248 6.48 16.52 7.34
N GLY A 249 7.20 17.63 7.45
CA GLY A 249 6.67 18.96 7.13
C GLY A 249 6.25 19.09 5.66
N VAL A 250 7.06 18.58 4.73
CA VAL A 250 6.74 18.59 3.30
C VAL A 250 5.54 17.68 3.00
N MET A 251 5.47 16.48 3.59
CA MET A 251 4.35 15.55 3.39
C MET A 251 3.02 16.12 3.95
N ILE A 252 3.05 16.78 5.11
CA ILE A 252 1.90 17.49 5.67
C ILE A 252 1.47 18.61 4.72
N MET A 253 2.40 19.47 4.30
CA MET A 253 2.10 20.58 3.40
C MET A 253 1.46 20.10 2.10
N ILE A 254 2.04 19.08 1.45
CA ILE A 254 1.48 18.47 0.23
C ILE A 254 0.07 17.93 0.50
N SER A 255 -0.13 17.24 1.62
CA SER A 255 -1.41 16.62 1.98
C SER A 255 -2.49 17.67 2.22
N VAL A 256 -2.18 18.72 2.97
CA VAL A 256 -3.10 19.82 3.29
C VAL A 256 -3.47 20.59 2.03
N LEU A 257 -2.49 20.98 1.21
CA LEU A 257 -2.75 21.72 -0.04
C LEU A 257 -3.58 20.88 -1.02
N SER A 258 -3.28 19.59 -1.16
CA SER A 258 -4.03 18.69 -2.02
C SER A 258 -5.46 18.47 -1.49
N PHE A 259 -5.63 18.37 -0.17
CA PHE A 259 -6.95 18.24 0.46
C PHE A 259 -7.81 19.49 0.22
N TRP A 260 -7.27 20.69 0.42
CA TRP A 260 -8.00 21.93 0.14
C TRP A 260 -8.36 22.07 -1.34
N SER A 261 -7.48 21.66 -2.24
CA SER A 261 -7.74 21.61 -3.69
C SER A 261 -8.79 20.55 -4.10
N LEU A 262 -9.06 19.58 -3.24
CA LEU A 262 -10.11 18.56 -3.47
C LEU A 262 -11.48 19.04 -2.96
N VAL A 263 -11.51 19.80 -1.86
CA VAL A 263 -12.74 20.24 -1.19
C VAL A 263 -13.23 21.60 -1.69
N GLY A 264 -12.31 22.50 -2.06
CA GLY A 264 -12.61 23.83 -2.59
C GLY A 264 -12.87 23.83 -4.08
#